data_AF-A0A9C9Z595-F1
#
_entry.id   AF-A0A9C9Z595-F1
#
_cell.length_a   1.000
_cell.length_b   1.000
_cell.length_c   1.000
_cell.angle_alpha   90.00
_cell.angle_beta   90.00
_cell.angle_gamma   90.00
#
_symmetry.space_group_name_H-M   'P 1'
#
loop_
_entity.id
_entity.type
_entity.pdbx_description
1 polymer ?
#
loop_
_entity_poly.entity_id
_entity_poly.type
_entity_poly.pdbx_seq_one_letter_code
_entity_poly.pdbx_strand_id
1 'polypeptide(L)'
;MFTLQATPYSPGRVNGTIRHGSDGAGRDALVVIKQEDLGQFDGACAGLIVVNALPLSHTLIRFLSHGIPTILVEEAQAARLEAGAELILDGKRGMLLSADAQETYPAIPNVVPPSLFTPYRSRDGESVMLRSSVSNRFGITRTLSYGASTIGALRSEHLGEKSAMPPPKEYFLTELGMCCEEAEPIPLIVRLPDISTEKLPRWCTSIADKLDAQTSRGMGLYDEEPVRSVVLAIAEAAARLTEYHDIRLLFPYVTRPEAFRRWRQTLTQATPAAINMGAMIETPEAALQIKAFIEEADFIALGCNDLMANLAGVERSSPQSRQALSFYTPALFRLLQQLAA
;
A
#
# COMPACT_ATOMS: atom_id res chain seq x y z
N MET A 1 -23.93 12.01 -26.72
CA MET A 1 -22.75 11.21 -26.32
C MET A 1 -22.02 11.95 -25.20
N PHE A 2 -22.16 11.49 -23.97
CA PHE A 2 -21.44 12.07 -22.82
C PHE A 2 -20.00 11.57 -22.83
N THR A 3 -19.05 12.46 -22.56
CA THR A 3 -17.64 12.13 -22.37
C THR A 3 -17.04 13.08 -21.35
N LEU A 4 -16.27 12.52 -20.42
CA LEU A 4 -15.57 13.28 -19.39
C LEU A 4 -14.15 12.74 -19.22
N GLN A 5 -13.18 13.64 -19.36
CA GLN A 5 -11.77 13.35 -19.05
C GLN A 5 -11.52 13.69 -17.58
N ALA A 6 -10.96 12.73 -16.85
CA ALA A 6 -10.63 12.76 -15.44
C ALA A 6 -9.16 12.39 -15.25
N THR A 7 -8.70 12.44 -14.00
CA THR A 7 -7.36 11.96 -13.64
C THR A 7 -7.40 10.43 -13.50
N PRO A 8 -6.59 9.66 -14.26
CA PRO A 8 -6.50 8.21 -14.10
C PRO A 8 -5.90 7.85 -12.74
N TYR A 9 -6.36 6.75 -12.12
CA TYR A 9 -5.83 6.30 -10.84
C TYR A 9 -5.65 4.78 -10.75
N SER A 10 -6.73 4.00 -10.84
CA SER A 10 -6.66 2.53 -10.82
C SER A 10 -7.13 1.98 -12.16
N PRO A 11 -6.31 1.17 -12.85
CA PRO A 11 -6.63 0.70 -14.19
C PRO A 11 -7.78 -0.31 -14.20
N GLY A 12 -8.46 -0.38 -15.34
CA GLY A 12 -9.53 -1.32 -15.63
C GLY A 12 -10.67 -0.63 -16.36
N ARG A 13 -11.57 -1.42 -16.96
CA ARG A 13 -12.75 -0.91 -17.64
C ARG A 13 -13.98 -1.63 -17.14
N VAL A 14 -14.97 -0.87 -16.73
CA VAL A 14 -16.24 -1.36 -16.18
C VAL A 14 -17.39 -0.52 -16.69
N ASN A 15 -18.53 -1.17 -16.88
CA ASN A 15 -19.79 -0.52 -17.18
C ASN A 15 -20.62 -0.54 -15.90
N GLY A 16 -21.35 0.53 -15.63
CA GLY A 16 -22.25 0.55 -14.49
C GLY A 16 -23.08 1.81 -14.41
N THR A 17 -24.08 1.75 -13.54
CA THR A 17 -24.97 2.87 -13.26
C THR A 17 -24.38 3.77 -12.18
N ILE A 18 -24.41 5.09 -12.40
CA ILE A 18 -23.92 6.07 -11.43
C ILE A 18 -24.78 6.06 -10.17
N ARG A 19 -24.11 5.95 -9.01
CA ARG A 19 -24.69 6.14 -7.67
C ARG A 19 -23.81 7.07 -6.86
N HIS A 20 -24.42 7.88 -6.01
CA HIS A 20 -23.71 8.82 -5.14
C HIS A 20 -23.72 8.30 -3.69
N GLY A 21 -22.62 8.52 -2.98
CA GLY A 21 -22.48 8.22 -1.56
C GLY A 21 -21.89 6.83 -1.26
N SER A 22 -21.82 6.52 0.04
CA SER A 22 -21.17 5.31 0.59
C SER A 22 -22.08 4.09 0.71
N ASP A 23 -23.39 4.25 0.55
CA ASP A 23 -24.37 3.25 1.00
C ASP A 23 -24.94 2.41 -0.16
N GLY A 24 -24.81 1.08 -0.04
CA GLY A 24 -25.66 0.12 -0.76
C GLY A 24 -25.55 0.18 -2.29
N ALA A 25 -24.37 0.52 -2.83
CA ALA A 25 -24.18 0.71 -4.26
C ALA A 25 -24.36 -0.59 -5.07
N GLY A 26 -24.01 -1.74 -4.50
CA GLY A 26 -24.03 -3.03 -5.19
C GLY A 26 -22.84 -3.18 -6.16
N ARG A 27 -22.48 -4.43 -6.47
CA ARG A 27 -21.25 -4.74 -7.23
C ARG A 27 -21.22 -4.26 -8.68
N ASP A 28 -22.35 -3.79 -9.21
CA ASP A 28 -22.50 -3.38 -10.62
C ASP A 28 -22.52 -1.84 -10.80
N ALA A 29 -22.44 -1.07 -9.71
CA ALA A 29 -22.54 0.39 -9.76
C ALA A 29 -21.19 1.10 -9.95
N LEU A 30 -21.24 2.28 -10.58
CA LEU A 30 -20.16 3.26 -10.54
C LEU A 30 -20.44 4.24 -9.39
N VAL A 31 -19.60 4.21 -8.36
CA VAL A 31 -19.81 4.99 -7.14
C VAL A 31 -19.08 6.31 -7.21
N VAL A 32 -19.82 7.41 -7.08
CA VAL A 32 -19.29 8.76 -6.90
C VAL A 32 -19.24 9.07 -5.41
N ILE A 33 -18.04 9.31 -4.89
CA ILE A 33 -17.82 9.49 -3.45
C ILE A 33 -16.78 10.57 -3.18
N LYS A 34 -16.96 11.34 -2.09
CA LYS A 34 -15.96 12.31 -1.64
C LYS A 34 -14.82 11.62 -0.91
N GLN A 35 -13.64 12.24 -0.94
CA GLN A 35 -12.44 11.73 -0.26
C GLN A 35 -12.65 11.47 1.25
N GLU A 36 -13.48 12.26 1.92
CA GLU A 36 -13.77 12.17 3.36
C GLU A 36 -14.65 10.96 3.73
N ASP A 37 -15.59 10.59 2.85
CA ASP A 37 -16.52 9.48 3.07
C ASP A 37 -15.91 8.11 2.73
N LEU A 38 -14.77 8.12 2.03
CA LEU A 38 -14.11 6.93 1.53
C LEU A 38 -13.69 5.96 2.67
N GLY A 39 -13.48 6.47 3.89
CA GLY A 39 -13.15 5.65 5.05
C GLY A 39 -14.30 4.74 5.52
N GLN A 40 -15.55 5.09 5.20
CA GLN A 40 -16.76 4.36 5.58
C GLN A 40 -17.26 3.44 4.46
N PHE A 41 -16.70 3.56 3.26
CA PHE A 41 -17.11 2.78 2.10
C PHE A 41 -16.68 1.30 2.21
N ASP A 42 -17.62 0.40 1.99
CA ASP A 42 -17.44 -1.06 2.16
C ASP A 42 -16.70 -1.74 0.97
N GLY A 43 -16.49 -1.00 -0.12
CA GLY A 43 -15.80 -1.48 -1.32
C GLY A 43 -16.66 -2.25 -2.31
N ALA A 44 -17.98 -2.35 -2.12
CA ALA A 44 -18.86 -3.04 -3.04
C ALA A 44 -19.29 -2.15 -4.22
N CYS A 45 -18.48 -2.09 -5.28
CA CYS A 45 -18.83 -1.42 -6.54
C CYS A 45 -18.09 -2.01 -7.75
N ALA A 46 -18.56 -1.71 -8.96
CA ALA A 46 -17.88 -2.05 -10.20
C ALA A 46 -16.72 -1.09 -10.45
N GLY A 47 -16.92 0.21 -10.19
CA GLY A 47 -15.92 1.25 -10.40
C GLY A 47 -16.12 2.43 -9.44
N LEU A 48 -15.03 3.16 -9.19
CA LEU A 48 -15.00 4.23 -8.20
C LEU A 48 -14.62 5.57 -8.84
N ILE A 49 -15.37 6.61 -8.50
CA ILE A 49 -15.17 7.99 -8.96
C ILE A 49 -14.98 8.84 -7.70
N VAL A 50 -13.75 9.25 -7.42
CA VAL A 50 -13.43 9.95 -6.17
C VAL A 50 -13.35 11.45 -6.42
N VAL A 51 -14.20 12.21 -5.73
CA VAL A 51 -14.29 13.67 -5.84
C VAL A 51 -13.27 14.33 -4.92
N ASN A 52 -12.50 15.28 -5.49
CA ASN A 52 -11.44 16.04 -4.82
C ASN A 52 -10.48 15.12 -4.05
N ALA A 53 -10.02 14.06 -4.72
CA ALA A 53 -9.21 13.03 -4.11
C ALA A 53 -7.83 13.53 -3.65
N LEU A 54 -7.26 12.83 -2.66
CA LEU A 54 -5.85 12.91 -2.30
C LEU A 54 -5.17 11.62 -2.79
N PRO A 55 -4.51 11.62 -3.97
CA PRO A 55 -3.97 10.42 -4.62
C PRO A 55 -3.05 9.58 -3.71
N LEU A 56 -2.35 10.26 -2.79
CA LEU A 56 -1.39 9.67 -1.88
C LEU A 56 -1.95 9.41 -0.48
N SER A 57 -3.24 9.64 -0.24
CA SER A 57 -3.83 9.36 1.07
C SER A 57 -3.89 7.86 1.35
N HIS A 58 -3.75 7.48 2.62
CA HIS A 58 -3.85 6.09 3.05
C HIS A 58 -5.19 5.46 2.67
N THR A 59 -6.28 6.22 2.83
CA THR A 59 -7.64 5.77 2.50
C THR A 59 -7.76 5.40 1.03
N LEU A 60 -7.24 6.22 0.11
CA LEU A 60 -7.37 5.95 -1.32
C LEU A 60 -6.40 4.86 -1.81
N ILE A 61 -5.18 4.78 -1.25
CA ILE A 61 -4.23 3.69 -1.56
C ILE A 61 -4.80 2.34 -1.14
N ARG A 62 -5.57 2.27 -0.05
CA ARG A 62 -6.26 1.03 0.37
C ARG A 62 -7.14 0.47 -0.75
N PHE A 63 -7.82 1.32 -1.51
CA PHE A 63 -8.70 0.90 -2.61
C PHE A 63 -7.97 0.31 -3.82
N LEU A 64 -6.68 0.64 -4.03
CA LEU A 64 -5.87 -0.01 -5.07
C LEU A 64 -5.78 -1.54 -4.84
N SER A 65 -5.75 -1.97 -3.57
CA SER A 65 -5.69 -3.39 -3.22
C SER A 65 -6.96 -4.15 -3.59
N HIS A 66 -8.12 -3.48 -3.60
CA HIS A 66 -9.39 -4.06 -4.04
C HIS A 66 -9.48 -4.24 -5.56
N GLY A 67 -8.59 -3.60 -6.33
CA GLY A 67 -8.57 -3.73 -7.79
C GLY A 67 -9.76 -3.12 -8.50
N ILE A 68 -10.46 -2.21 -7.82
CA ILE A 68 -11.59 -1.47 -8.38
C ILE A 68 -11.05 -0.42 -9.36
N PRO A 69 -11.49 -0.41 -10.62
CA PRO A 69 -11.14 0.64 -11.57
C PRO A 69 -11.58 2.00 -11.03
N THR A 70 -10.66 2.97 -10.99
CA THR A 70 -10.85 4.23 -10.27
C THR A 70 -10.36 5.42 -11.08
N ILE A 71 -11.13 6.50 -11.07
CA ILE A 71 -10.74 7.82 -11.59
C ILE A 71 -10.96 8.88 -10.53
N LEU A 72 -10.23 9.99 -10.64
CA LEU A 72 -10.35 11.15 -9.74
C LEU A 72 -10.90 12.34 -10.51
N VAL A 73 -11.89 12.99 -9.92
CA VAL A 73 -12.61 14.12 -10.53
C VAL A 73 -12.61 15.31 -9.58
N GLU A 74 -12.69 16.51 -10.14
CA GLU A 74 -12.93 17.74 -9.38
C GLU A 74 -14.43 17.95 -9.12
N GLU A 75 -14.79 18.78 -8.15
CA GLU A 75 -16.20 19.08 -7.79
C GLU A 75 -17.06 19.46 -9.01
N ALA A 76 -16.53 20.32 -9.89
CA ALA A 76 -17.23 20.78 -11.10
C ALA A 76 -17.49 19.64 -12.11
N GLN A 77 -16.62 18.63 -12.14
CA GLN A 77 -16.78 17.45 -12.98
C GLN A 77 -17.79 16.49 -12.37
N ALA A 78 -17.75 16.29 -11.06
CA ALA A 78 -18.69 15.45 -10.33
C ALA A 78 -20.14 15.97 -10.43
N ALA A 79 -20.33 17.29 -10.46
CA ALA A 79 -21.65 17.92 -10.64
C ALA A 79 -22.34 17.57 -11.97
N ARG A 80 -21.60 17.04 -12.96
CA ARG A 80 -22.13 16.61 -14.26
C ARG A 80 -22.52 15.12 -14.27
N LEU A 81 -22.34 14.41 -13.17
CA LEU A 81 -22.61 12.97 -13.04
C LEU A 81 -23.98 12.75 -12.40
N GLU A 82 -24.99 12.51 -13.22
CA GLU A 82 -26.35 12.26 -12.76
C GLU A 82 -26.53 10.83 -12.24
N ALA A 83 -27.19 10.67 -11.09
CA ALA A 83 -27.54 9.36 -10.57
C ALA A 83 -28.45 8.62 -11.57
N GLY A 84 -28.21 7.32 -11.77
CA GLY A 84 -28.96 6.52 -12.74
C GLY A 84 -28.39 6.53 -14.17
N ALA A 85 -27.42 7.38 -14.48
CA ALA A 85 -26.76 7.36 -15.78
C ALA A 85 -25.90 6.09 -15.95
N GLU A 86 -26.05 5.40 -17.08
CA GLU A 86 -25.19 4.27 -17.45
C GLU A 86 -23.94 4.77 -18.18
N LEU A 87 -22.79 4.55 -17.56
CA LEU A 87 -21.50 4.98 -18.09
C LEU A 87 -20.49 3.83 -18.11
N ILE A 88 -19.47 4.02 -18.94
CA ILE A 88 -18.26 3.21 -18.99
C ILE A 88 -17.17 4.01 -18.30
N LEU A 89 -16.55 3.41 -17.28
CA LEU A 89 -15.37 3.96 -16.62
C LEU A 89 -14.13 3.25 -17.18
N ASP A 90 -13.20 4.02 -17.74
CA ASP A 90 -11.86 3.58 -18.12
C ASP A 90 -10.85 4.20 -17.15
N GLY A 91 -10.49 3.44 -16.12
CA GLY A 91 -9.59 3.90 -15.06
C GLY A 91 -8.13 4.04 -15.50
N LYS A 92 -7.77 3.41 -16.63
CA LYS A 92 -6.41 3.50 -17.22
C LYS A 92 -6.23 4.82 -17.97
N ARG A 93 -7.21 5.21 -18.77
CA ARG A 93 -7.20 6.47 -19.55
C ARG A 93 -7.79 7.65 -18.79
N GLY A 94 -8.45 7.39 -17.66
CA GLY A 94 -9.10 8.41 -16.85
C GLY A 94 -10.35 8.96 -17.55
N MET A 95 -11.21 8.10 -18.09
CA MET A 95 -12.36 8.55 -18.88
C MET A 95 -13.68 7.97 -18.38
N LEU A 96 -14.73 8.78 -18.46
CA LEU A 96 -16.12 8.33 -18.42
C LEU A 96 -16.76 8.55 -19.79
N LEU A 97 -17.48 7.55 -20.27
CA LEU A 97 -18.14 7.55 -21.57
C LEU A 97 -19.59 7.08 -21.41
N SER A 98 -20.49 7.56 -22.26
CA SER A 98 -21.81 6.93 -22.41
C SER A 98 -21.68 5.46 -22.85
N ALA A 99 -22.60 4.60 -22.42
CA ALA A 99 -22.62 3.18 -22.79
C ALA A 99 -22.67 2.95 -24.32
N ASP A 100 -23.32 3.84 -25.06
CA ASP A 100 -23.40 3.81 -26.53
C ASP A 100 -22.04 4.07 -27.23
N ALA A 101 -21.05 4.61 -26.51
CA ALA A 101 -19.71 4.89 -27.04
C ALA A 101 -18.82 3.65 -27.14
N GLN A 102 -19.27 2.50 -26.63
CA GLN A 102 -18.47 1.27 -26.54
C GLN A 102 -17.97 0.79 -27.90
N GLU A 103 -18.76 0.95 -28.98
CA GLU A 103 -18.39 0.49 -30.33
C GLU A 103 -17.26 1.33 -30.96
N THR A 104 -17.23 2.63 -30.67
CA THR A 104 -16.23 3.58 -31.19
C THR A 104 -14.98 3.69 -30.32
N TYR A 105 -15.03 3.21 -29.07
CA TYR A 105 -13.94 3.39 -28.11
C TYR A 105 -13.07 2.13 -28.02
N PRO A 106 -11.84 2.16 -28.56
CA PRO A 106 -11.03 0.96 -28.73
C PRO A 106 -10.86 0.22 -27.41
N ALA A 107 -11.05 -1.09 -27.47
CA ALA A 107 -10.82 -2.00 -26.36
C ALA A 107 -9.43 -1.72 -25.75
N ILE A 108 -9.34 -1.79 -24.43
CA ILE A 108 -8.04 -1.80 -23.79
C ILE A 108 -7.35 -3.08 -24.27
N PRO A 109 -6.13 -3.00 -24.85
CA PRO A 109 -5.41 -4.21 -25.23
C PRO A 109 -5.35 -5.13 -24.02
N ASN A 110 -5.72 -6.39 -24.21
CA ASN A 110 -5.56 -7.38 -23.16
C ASN A 110 -4.05 -7.58 -22.96
N VAL A 111 -3.48 -6.90 -21.97
CA VAL A 111 -2.08 -7.07 -21.62
C VAL A 111 -2.01 -8.36 -20.84
N VAL A 112 -1.57 -9.44 -21.51
CA VAL A 112 -1.28 -10.70 -20.84
C VAL A 112 -0.12 -10.44 -19.87
N PRO A 113 -0.33 -10.58 -18.56
CA PRO A 113 0.74 -10.42 -17.60
C PRO A 113 1.84 -11.45 -17.89
N PRO A 114 3.11 -11.11 -17.68
CA PRO A 114 4.17 -12.07 -17.90
C PRO A 114 4.06 -13.22 -16.89
N SER A 115 4.72 -14.34 -17.18
CA SER A 115 4.86 -15.42 -16.22
C SER A 115 5.57 -14.94 -14.94
N LEU A 116 5.27 -15.57 -13.80
CA LEU A 116 5.98 -15.33 -12.55
C LEU A 116 7.50 -15.39 -12.77
N PHE A 117 8.22 -14.53 -12.06
CA PHE A 117 9.68 -14.40 -12.14
C PHE A 117 10.25 -13.95 -13.49
N THR A 118 9.41 -13.52 -14.44
CA THR A 118 9.93 -12.93 -15.68
C THR A 118 10.49 -11.53 -15.39
N PRO A 119 11.78 -11.28 -15.63
CA PRO A 119 12.34 -9.95 -15.47
C PRO A 119 11.80 -9.02 -16.56
N TYR A 120 11.44 -7.81 -16.17
CA TYR A 120 11.20 -6.72 -17.09
C TYR A 120 12.54 -6.12 -17.49
N ARG A 121 12.71 -5.81 -18.78
CA ARG A 121 13.89 -5.13 -19.28
C ARG A 121 13.56 -3.69 -19.61
N SER A 122 14.33 -2.77 -19.05
CA SER A 122 14.32 -1.38 -19.48
C SER A 122 14.94 -1.25 -20.88
N ARG A 123 14.78 -0.07 -21.50
CA ARG A 123 15.30 0.19 -22.86
C ARG A 123 16.83 0.17 -22.94
N ASP A 124 17.49 0.47 -21.84
CA ASP A 124 18.95 0.40 -21.66
C ASP A 124 19.44 -0.99 -21.21
N GLY A 125 18.55 -1.98 -21.08
CA GLY A 125 18.90 -3.39 -20.90
C GLY A 125 18.94 -3.87 -19.44
N GLU A 126 18.75 -2.97 -18.47
CA GLU A 126 18.66 -3.32 -17.05
C GLU A 126 17.43 -4.19 -16.76
N SER A 127 17.65 -5.23 -15.96
CA SER A 127 16.60 -6.16 -15.56
C SER A 127 16.01 -5.75 -14.21
N VAL A 128 14.69 -5.63 -14.13
CA VAL A 128 13.96 -5.39 -12.88
C VAL A 128 12.89 -6.44 -12.67
N MET A 129 12.70 -6.85 -11.42
CA MET A 129 11.66 -7.80 -11.02
C MET A 129 10.45 -7.04 -10.50
N LEU A 130 9.27 -7.37 -11.01
CA LEU A 130 8.04 -6.79 -10.48
C LEU A 130 7.73 -7.40 -9.10
N ARG A 131 7.50 -6.55 -8.11
CA ARG A 131 7.05 -6.92 -6.77
C ARG A 131 5.77 -6.16 -6.42
N SER A 132 5.00 -6.68 -5.48
CA SER A 132 3.72 -6.06 -5.06
C SER A 132 3.71 -5.70 -3.58
N SER A 133 3.04 -4.60 -3.23
CA SER A 133 2.69 -4.28 -1.84
C SER A 133 1.20 -4.52 -1.65
N VAL A 134 0.85 -5.28 -0.62
CA VAL A 134 -0.52 -5.74 -0.37
C VAL A 134 -0.89 -5.51 1.10
N SER A 135 -2.19 -5.51 1.39
CA SER A 135 -2.71 -5.28 2.75
C SER A 135 -3.62 -6.40 3.23
N ASN A 136 -3.85 -7.41 2.39
CA ASN A 136 -4.72 -8.55 2.65
C ASN A 136 -4.40 -9.68 1.64
N ARG A 137 -4.97 -10.85 1.94
CA ARG A 137 -4.93 -12.08 1.16
C ARG A 137 -5.42 -11.94 -0.28
N PHE A 138 -6.51 -11.21 -0.50
CA PHE A 138 -7.00 -10.94 -1.87
C PHE A 138 -5.95 -10.24 -2.74
N GLY A 139 -5.19 -9.29 -2.16
CA GLY A 139 -4.07 -8.65 -2.84
C GLY A 139 -2.93 -9.62 -3.18
N ILE A 140 -2.69 -10.64 -2.35
CA ILE A 140 -1.70 -11.70 -2.62
C ILE A 140 -2.11 -12.51 -3.84
N THR A 141 -3.34 -13.05 -3.87
CA THR A 141 -3.84 -13.82 -5.01
C THR A 141 -3.81 -13.02 -6.31
N ARG A 142 -4.18 -11.73 -6.25
CA ARG A 142 -4.13 -10.83 -7.40
C ARG A 142 -2.70 -10.51 -7.84
N THR A 143 -1.72 -10.56 -6.93
CA THR A 143 -0.32 -10.35 -7.28
C THR A 143 0.19 -11.46 -8.20
N LEU A 144 -0.18 -12.72 -7.92
CA LEU A 144 0.20 -13.86 -8.75
C LEU A 144 -0.33 -13.73 -10.19
N SER A 145 -1.56 -13.25 -10.36
CA SER A 145 -2.14 -13.07 -11.69
C SER A 145 -1.47 -11.96 -12.52
N TYR A 146 -0.72 -11.05 -11.88
CA TYR A 146 0.05 -10.02 -12.56
C TYR A 146 1.52 -10.40 -12.83
N GLY A 147 1.94 -11.63 -12.51
CA GLY A 147 3.29 -12.09 -12.81
C GLY A 147 4.38 -11.51 -11.91
N ALA A 148 4.03 -10.93 -10.75
CA ALA A 148 5.03 -10.42 -9.82
C ALA A 148 5.81 -11.57 -9.18
N SER A 149 7.10 -11.35 -8.91
CA SER A 149 8.01 -12.37 -8.41
C SER A 149 8.07 -12.48 -6.89
N THR A 150 7.48 -11.53 -6.17
CA THR A 150 7.57 -11.41 -4.71
C THR A 150 6.45 -10.53 -4.18
N ILE A 151 5.85 -10.92 -3.05
CA ILE A 151 5.09 -9.97 -2.22
C ILE A 151 6.12 -9.14 -1.48
N GLY A 152 6.43 -7.96 -2.02
CA GLY A 152 7.48 -7.07 -1.53
C GLY A 152 7.15 -6.38 -0.20
N ALA A 153 5.87 -6.29 0.16
CA ALA A 153 5.43 -5.83 1.48
C ALA A 153 3.96 -6.22 1.73
N LEU A 154 3.72 -7.19 2.61
CA LEU A 154 2.44 -7.41 3.29
C LEU A 154 2.38 -6.48 4.51
N ARG A 155 1.42 -5.55 4.51
CA ARG A 155 1.24 -4.55 5.56
C ARG A 155 0.57 -5.15 6.80
N SER A 156 1.34 -5.46 7.84
CA SER A 156 0.84 -6.24 8.99
C SER A 156 -0.12 -5.48 9.90
N GLU A 157 -0.06 -4.15 9.94
CA GLU A 157 -1.00 -3.28 10.66
C GLU A 157 -2.49 -3.53 10.34
N HIS A 158 -2.79 -4.06 9.15
CA HIS A 158 -4.14 -4.34 8.68
C HIS A 158 -4.59 -5.75 9.10
N LEU A 159 -3.64 -6.60 9.53
CA LEU A 159 -3.94 -7.90 10.11
C LEU A 159 -4.43 -7.70 11.54
N GLY A 160 -5.63 -8.18 11.84
CA GLY A 160 -6.25 -8.01 13.15
C GLY A 160 -6.69 -6.58 13.47
N GLU A 161 -6.69 -5.64 12.53
CA GLU A 161 -6.99 -4.22 12.76
C GLU A 161 -8.36 -3.95 13.40
N LYS A 162 -9.31 -4.88 13.19
CA LYS A 162 -10.67 -4.83 13.71
C LYS A 162 -10.78 -5.31 15.17
N SER A 163 -9.77 -6.03 15.66
CA SER A 163 -9.72 -6.52 17.04
C SER A 163 -9.58 -5.36 18.02
N ALA A 164 -10.34 -5.39 19.11
CA ALA A 164 -10.17 -4.44 20.22
C ALA A 164 -8.96 -4.77 21.11
N MET A 165 -8.45 -6.00 21.04
CA MET A 165 -7.30 -6.47 21.82
C MET A 165 -6.09 -6.74 20.91
N PRO A 166 -4.86 -6.51 21.39
CA PRO A 166 -3.64 -6.85 20.65
C PRO A 166 -3.68 -8.32 20.21
N PRO A 167 -3.59 -8.61 18.89
CA PRO A 167 -3.68 -9.98 18.42
C PRO A 167 -2.50 -10.82 18.95
N PRO A 168 -2.75 -12.03 19.47
CA PRO A 168 -1.68 -12.89 19.96
C PRO A 168 -0.92 -13.54 18.80
N LYS A 169 0.20 -14.18 19.10
CA LYS A 169 1.00 -14.93 18.11
C LYS A 169 0.19 -15.99 17.37
N GLU A 170 -0.70 -16.71 18.05
CA GLU A 170 -1.50 -17.79 17.44
C GLU A 170 -2.38 -17.26 16.30
N TYR A 171 -2.88 -16.02 16.43
CA TYR A 171 -3.56 -15.32 15.35
C TYR A 171 -2.62 -15.09 14.16
N PHE A 172 -1.44 -14.52 14.40
CA PHE A 172 -0.48 -14.24 13.33
C PHE A 172 0.09 -15.51 12.69
N LEU A 173 0.31 -16.59 13.44
CA LEU A 173 0.75 -17.86 12.89
C LEU A 173 -0.27 -18.40 11.88
N THR A 174 -1.56 -18.33 12.24
CA THR A 174 -2.66 -18.77 11.40
C THR A 174 -2.81 -17.87 10.16
N GLU A 175 -2.83 -16.55 10.35
CA GLU A 175 -3.04 -15.59 9.26
C GLU A 175 -1.85 -15.55 8.30
N LEU A 176 -0.62 -15.52 8.81
CA LEU A 176 0.59 -15.52 7.98
C LEU A 176 0.80 -16.86 7.28
N GLY A 177 0.43 -17.98 7.91
CA GLY A 177 0.45 -19.29 7.27
C GLY A 177 -0.43 -19.32 6.02
N MET A 178 -1.68 -18.86 6.14
CA MET A 178 -2.58 -18.72 4.99
C MET A 178 -2.06 -17.74 3.94
N CYS A 179 -1.43 -16.62 4.34
CA CYS A 179 -0.81 -15.69 3.41
C CYS A 179 0.38 -16.33 2.65
N CYS A 180 1.18 -17.17 3.31
CA CYS A 180 2.27 -17.90 2.68
C CYS A 180 1.75 -18.91 1.65
N GLU A 181 0.77 -19.74 2.03
CA GLU A 181 0.15 -20.72 1.13
C GLU A 181 -0.42 -20.05 -0.13
N GLU A 182 -1.08 -18.90 0.02
CA GLU A 182 -1.61 -18.13 -1.11
C GLU A 182 -0.55 -17.40 -1.93
N ALA A 183 0.62 -17.13 -1.34
CA ALA A 183 1.73 -16.48 -2.01
C ALA A 183 2.57 -17.48 -2.81
N GLU A 184 2.43 -18.80 -2.59
CA GLU A 184 3.23 -19.76 -3.34
C GLU A 184 3.04 -19.61 -4.87
N PRO A 185 4.13 -19.69 -5.65
CA PRO A 185 5.50 -20.06 -5.27
C PRO A 185 6.43 -18.87 -4.95
N ILE A 186 5.91 -17.64 -4.78
CA ILE A 186 6.75 -16.43 -4.63
C ILE A 186 7.04 -16.12 -3.15
N PRO A 187 8.18 -15.48 -2.82
CA PRO A 187 8.48 -15.08 -1.45
C PRO A 187 7.51 -14.05 -0.88
N LEU A 188 7.33 -14.06 0.44
CA LEU A 188 6.48 -13.15 1.19
C LEU A 188 7.29 -12.28 2.16
N ILE A 189 7.33 -10.98 1.94
CA ILE A 189 7.95 -10.02 2.86
C ILE A 189 6.85 -9.40 3.71
N VAL A 190 6.83 -9.71 5.01
CA VAL A 190 5.95 -9.09 5.99
C VAL A 190 6.59 -7.81 6.49
N ARG A 191 5.96 -6.67 6.20
CA ARG A 191 6.35 -5.40 6.81
C ARG A 191 5.78 -5.38 8.22
N LEU A 192 6.64 -5.18 9.21
CA LEU A 192 6.23 -5.03 10.61
C LEU A 192 5.30 -3.81 10.75
N PRO A 193 4.51 -3.71 11.85
CA PRO A 193 3.48 -2.69 11.97
C PRO A 193 4.02 -1.28 11.77
N ASP A 194 3.40 -0.55 10.85
CA ASP A 194 3.66 0.87 10.61
C ASP A 194 2.48 1.69 11.11
N ILE A 195 2.54 2.04 12.39
CA ILE A 195 1.47 2.72 13.11
C ILE A 195 1.80 4.21 13.15
N SER A 196 0.77 5.04 13.04
CA SER A 196 0.86 6.49 13.26
C SER A 196 -0.48 7.03 13.78
N THR A 197 -0.55 8.32 14.10
CA THR A 197 -1.79 9.00 14.50
C THR A 197 -2.93 8.84 13.49
N GLU A 198 -2.62 8.84 12.19
CA GLU A 198 -3.62 8.65 11.12
C GLU A 198 -4.01 7.19 10.90
N LYS A 199 -3.22 6.27 11.44
CA LYS A 199 -3.26 4.85 11.11
C LYS A 199 -3.12 4.03 12.39
N LEU A 200 -4.16 4.13 13.22
CA LEU A 200 -4.21 3.46 14.51
C LEU A 200 -5.16 2.27 14.46
N PRO A 201 -4.65 1.02 14.54
CA PRO A 201 -5.51 -0.16 14.69
C PRO A 201 -6.34 -0.10 15.98
N ARG A 202 -7.50 -0.75 16.00
CA ARG A 202 -8.40 -0.70 17.18
C ARG A 202 -7.76 -1.25 18.46
N TRP A 203 -6.84 -2.19 18.33
CA TRP A 203 -6.10 -2.75 19.45
C TRP A 203 -5.02 -1.82 20.02
N CYS A 204 -4.74 -0.69 19.37
CA CYS A 204 -3.68 0.26 19.73
C CYS A 204 -4.24 1.60 20.24
N THR A 205 -5.56 1.75 20.40
CA THR A 205 -6.17 3.04 20.79
C THR A 205 -5.81 3.50 22.20
N SER A 206 -5.30 2.61 23.06
CA SER A 206 -4.88 2.94 24.43
C SER A 206 -3.69 3.91 24.51
N ILE A 207 -2.93 4.07 23.43
CA ILE A 207 -1.80 5.01 23.37
C ILE A 207 -2.09 6.25 22.51
N ALA A 208 -3.30 6.39 21.95
CA ALA A 208 -3.64 7.44 20.99
C ALA A 208 -3.28 8.85 21.50
N ASP A 209 -3.62 9.17 22.75
CA ASP A 209 -3.40 10.49 23.35
C ASP A 209 -1.92 10.80 23.62
N LYS A 210 -1.04 9.80 23.55
CA LYS A 210 0.41 9.95 23.75
C LYS A 210 1.16 10.09 22.42
N LEU A 211 0.52 9.81 21.30
CA LEU A 211 1.16 9.84 19.99
C LEU A 211 1.32 11.28 19.50
N ASP A 212 2.54 11.62 19.12
CA ASP A 212 2.84 12.86 18.43
C ASP A 212 2.83 12.62 16.90
N ALA A 213 2.07 13.43 16.17
CA ALA A 213 1.85 13.22 14.74
C ALA A 213 3.15 13.27 13.90
N GLN A 214 4.20 13.95 14.38
CA GLN A 214 5.46 14.09 13.65
C GLN A 214 6.45 12.97 13.98
N THR A 215 6.48 12.52 15.23
CA THR A 215 7.54 11.65 15.76
C THR A 215 7.09 10.22 16.05
N SER A 216 5.80 10.01 16.35
CA SER A 216 5.25 8.70 16.68
C SER A 216 4.86 7.90 15.44
N ARG A 217 5.86 7.32 14.75
CA ARG A 217 5.62 6.46 13.57
C ARG A 217 6.47 5.18 13.55
N GLY A 218 5.89 4.12 12.99
CA GLY A 218 6.58 2.88 12.63
C GLY A 218 7.46 2.31 13.75
N MET A 219 8.72 1.98 13.44
CA MET A 219 9.67 1.41 14.40
C MET A 219 9.90 2.29 15.64
N GLY A 220 9.67 3.60 15.54
CA GLY A 220 9.75 4.53 16.68
C GLY A 220 8.79 4.20 17.81
N LEU A 221 7.73 3.40 17.55
CA LEU A 221 6.75 2.98 18.54
C LEU A 221 6.97 1.58 19.10
N TYR A 222 8.01 0.86 18.68
CA TYR A 222 8.11 -0.56 19.01
C TYR A 222 8.46 -0.83 20.47
N ASP A 223 8.94 0.17 21.22
CA ASP A 223 9.15 0.04 22.67
C ASP A 223 7.87 0.28 23.49
N GLU A 224 6.81 0.82 22.88
CA GLU A 224 5.55 1.11 23.55
C GLU A 224 4.60 -0.10 23.50
N GLU A 225 3.95 -0.40 24.62
CA GLU A 225 2.84 -1.35 24.62
C GLU A 225 1.54 -0.66 24.16
N PRO A 226 0.70 -1.32 23.34
CA PRO A 226 0.76 -2.74 22.97
C PRO A 226 1.57 -3.07 21.70
N VAL A 227 2.20 -2.07 21.07
CA VAL A 227 2.90 -2.24 19.77
C VAL A 227 4.03 -3.26 19.90
N ARG A 228 4.82 -3.17 20.97
CA ARG A 228 5.90 -4.11 21.29
C ARG A 228 5.43 -5.56 21.26
N SER A 229 4.36 -5.88 22.00
CA SER A 229 3.82 -7.24 22.06
C SER A 229 3.40 -7.75 20.67
N VAL A 230 2.77 -6.90 19.86
CA VAL A 230 2.33 -7.27 18.50
C VAL A 230 3.52 -7.50 17.55
N VAL A 231 4.56 -6.66 17.61
CA VAL A 231 5.79 -6.82 16.82
C VAL A 231 6.47 -8.16 17.14
N LEU A 232 6.60 -8.50 18.43
CA LEU A 232 7.16 -9.78 18.86
C LEU A 232 6.30 -10.97 18.41
N ALA A 233 4.97 -10.85 18.51
CA ALA A 233 4.04 -11.89 18.09
C ALA A 233 4.12 -12.16 16.57
N ILE A 234 4.19 -11.12 15.75
CA ILE A 234 4.38 -11.24 14.29
C ILE A 234 5.72 -11.89 13.98
N ALA A 235 6.80 -11.44 14.63
CA ALA A 235 8.14 -11.98 14.39
C ALA A 235 8.25 -13.45 14.77
N GLU A 236 7.73 -13.86 15.94
CA GLU A 236 7.73 -15.26 16.37
C GLU A 236 6.91 -16.14 15.41
N ALA A 237 5.74 -15.67 14.98
CA ALA A 237 4.91 -16.36 14.00
C ALA A 237 5.62 -16.53 12.65
N ALA A 238 6.17 -15.45 12.10
CA ALA A 238 6.88 -15.48 10.82
C ALA A 238 8.11 -16.40 10.87
N ALA A 239 8.89 -16.37 11.95
CA ALA A 239 10.07 -17.23 12.12
C ALA A 239 9.72 -18.72 12.23
N ARG A 240 8.53 -19.09 12.71
CA ARG A 240 8.09 -20.51 12.68
C ARG A 240 7.77 -20.98 11.27
N LEU A 241 7.36 -20.07 10.39
CA LEU A 241 6.96 -20.37 9.02
C LEU A 241 8.15 -20.46 8.06
N THR A 242 9.35 -20.03 8.46
CA THR A 242 10.57 -20.10 7.62
C THR A 242 11.02 -21.53 7.34
N GLU A 243 10.57 -22.51 8.13
CA GLU A 243 10.82 -23.94 7.86
C GLU A 243 10.15 -24.40 6.56
N TYR A 244 9.03 -23.79 6.19
CA TYR A 244 8.17 -24.23 5.08
C TYR A 244 8.10 -23.21 3.94
N HIS A 245 8.32 -21.91 4.20
CA HIS A 245 8.10 -20.83 3.24
C HIS A 245 9.25 -19.80 3.24
N ASP A 246 9.50 -19.15 2.09
CA ASP A 246 10.39 -17.97 2.02
C ASP A 246 9.65 -16.72 2.52
N ILE A 247 9.57 -16.60 3.85
CA ILE A 247 9.02 -15.46 4.56
C ILE A 247 10.13 -14.61 5.18
N ARG A 248 9.98 -13.28 5.09
CA ARG A 248 10.98 -12.31 5.58
C ARG A 248 10.29 -11.17 6.33
N LEU A 249 11.04 -10.47 7.18
CA LEU A 249 10.56 -9.28 7.89
C LEU A 249 11.15 -8.01 7.28
N LEU A 250 10.36 -6.94 7.26
CA LEU A 250 10.79 -5.62 6.82
C LEU A 250 10.42 -4.58 7.88
N PHE A 251 11.42 -3.88 8.40
CA PHE A 251 11.23 -2.78 9.36
C PHE A 251 10.78 -1.51 8.64
N PRO A 252 9.59 -0.96 8.95
CA PRO A 252 9.17 0.34 8.48
C PRO A 252 9.81 1.47 9.30
N TYR A 253 9.88 2.64 8.69
CA TYR A 253 10.19 3.93 9.28
C TYR A 253 11.51 3.91 10.06
N VAL A 254 12.52 3.23 9.52
CA VAL A 254 13.86 3.26 10.11
C VAL A 254 14.46 4.67 9.97
N THR A 255 15.19 5.09 10.98
CA THR A 255 15.87 6.40 11.03
C THR A 255 17.36 6.20 11.25
N ARG A 256 17.72 5.53 12.34
CA ARG A 256 19.11 5.30 12.76
C ARG A 256 19.52 3.82 12.71
N PRO A 257 20.72 3.50 12.21
CA PRO A 257 21.23 2.12 12.18
C PRO A 257 21.25 1.47 13.57
N GLU A 258 21.59 2.21 14.64
CA GLU A 258 21.66 1.67 16.01
C GLU A 258 20.30 1.19 16.51
N ALA A 259 19.23 1.93 16.18
CA ALA A 259 17.87 1.55 16.56
C ALA A 259 17.42 0.30 15.82
N PHE A 260 17.73 0.20 14.52
CA PHE A 260 17.49 -0.99 13.72
C PHE A 260 18.26 -2.20 14.27
N ARG A 261 19.56 -2.05 14.57
CA ARG A 261 20.40 -3.09 15.15
C ARG A 261 19.84 -3.65 16.45
N ARG A 262 19.45 -2.76 17.37
CA ARG A 262 18.86 -3.12 18.67
C ARG A 262 17.60 -3.95 18.49
N TRP A 263 16.71 -3.53 17.58
CA TRP A 263 15.48 -4.26 17.31
C TRP A 263 15.72 -5.58 16.59
N ARG A 264 16.61 -5.63 15.59
CA ARG A 264 17.03 -6.87 14.94
C ARG A 264 17.57 -7.89 15.94
N GLN A 265 18.42 -7.47 16.88
CA GLN A 265 18.91 -8.32 17.97
C GLN A 265 17.78 -8.79 18.90
N THR A 266 16.87 -7.87 19.27
CA THR A 266 15.69 -8.19 20.10
C THR A 266 14.84 -9.27 19.44
N LEU A 267 14.53 -9.13 18.15
CA LEU A 267 13.75 -10.11 17.42
C LEU A 267 14.50 -11.43 17.29
N THR A 268 15.79 -11.40 16.94
CA THR A 268 16.63 -12.61 16.82
C THR A 268 16.63 -13.44 18.11
N GLN A 269 16.64 -12.79 19.28
CA GLN A 269 16.58 -13.47 20.58
C GLN A 269 15.18 -13.98 20.93
N ALA A 270 14.12 -13.33 20.43
CA ALA A 270 12.73 -13.68 20.70
C ALA A 270 12.17 -14.74 19.74
N THR A 271 12.77 -14.91 18.55
CA THR A 271 12.29 -15.84 17.52
C THR A 271 12.88 -17.25 17.67
N PRO A 272 12.09 -18.32 17.39
CA PRO A 272 12.55 -19.70 17.53
C PRO A 272 13.50 -20.17 16.41
N ALA A 273 13.60 -19.41 15.31
CA ALA A 273 14.46 -19.69 14.18
C ALA A 273 14.97 -18.40 13.55
N ALA A 274 16.03 -18.49 12.74
CA ALA A 274 16.56 -17.36 12.00
C ALA A 274 15.60 -16.93 10.88
N ILE A 275 15.41 -15.63 10.72
CA ILE A 275 14.58 -15.03 9.67
C ILE A 275 15.29 -13.81 9.09
N ASN A 276 15.21 -13.64 7.77
CA ASN A 276 15.80 -12.48 7.08
C ASN A 276 15.05 -11.20 7.46
N MET A 277 15.78 -10.16 7.84
CA MET A 277 15.26 -8.87 8.29
C MET A 277 15.84 -7.73 7.44
N GLY A 278 14.95 -7.04 6.71
CA GLY A 278 15.30 -5.88 5.90
C GLY A 278 14.92 -4.55 6.54
N ALA A 279 15.46 -3.46 5.98
CA ALA A 279 15.15 -2.09 6.38
C ALA A 279 14.46 -1.32 5.26
N MET A 280 13.33 -0.66 5.56
CA MET A 280 12.66 0.24 4.62
C MET A 280 13.21 1.67 4.78
N ILE A 281 14.00 2.10 3.80
CA ILE A 281 14.55 3.45 3.74
C ILE A 281 13.48 4.39 3.22
N GLU A 282 12.85 5.10 4.15
CA GLU A 282 11.73 6.00 3.87
C GLU A 282 11.81 7.33 4.63
N THR A 283 12.95 7.60 5.25
CA THR A 283 13.28 8.87 5.89
C THR A 283 14.56 9.45 5.28
N PRO A 284 14.71 10.78 5.21
CA PRO A 284 15.96 11.41 4.74
C PRO A 284 17.16 11.00 5.59
N GLU A 285 16.99 10.89 6.92
CA GLU A 285 18.05 10.44 7.83
C GLU A 285 18.55 9.03 7.51
N ALA A 286 17.63 8.09 7.23
CA ALA A 286 18.02 6.74 6.84
C ALA A 286 18.66 6.69 5.45
N ALA A 287 18.16 7.50 4.51
CA ALA A 287 18.71 7.60 3.17
C ALA A 287 20.18 8.08 3.19
N LEU A 288 20.49 9.09 4.01
CA LEU A 288 21.87 9.59 4.17
C LEU A 288 22.81 8.56 4.83
N GLN A 289 22.26 7.58 5.56
CA GLN A 289 23.00 6.53 6.26
C GLN A 289 22.87 5.15 5.59
N ILE A 290 22.43 5.10 4.32
CA ILE A 290 22.09 3.83 3.65
C ILE A 290 23.22 2.80 3.66
N LYS A 291 24.49 3.24 3.62
CA LYS A 291 25.66 2.33 3.68
C LYS A 291 25.68 1.51 4.98
N ALA A 292 25.39 2.15 6.12
CA ALA A 292 25.32 1.44 7.40
C ALA A 292 24.14 0.46 7.44
N PHE A 293 23.00 0.81 6.84
CA PHE A 293 21.88 -0.12 6.72
C PHE A 293 22.19 -1.31 5.81
N ILE A 294 22.92 -1.13 4.71
CA ILE A 294 23.32 -2.22 3.81
C ILE A 294 24.24 -3.22 4.52
N GLU A 295 25.09 -2.77 5.45
CA GLU A 295 25.97 -3.64 6.24
C GLU A 295 25.20 -4.50 7.26
N GLU A 296 24.00 -4.08 7.67
CA GLU A 296 23.26 -4.68 8.78
C GLU A 296 21.98 -5.41 8.39
N ALA A 297 21.31 -4.96 7.33
CA ALA A 297 20.04 -5.48 6.87
C ALA A 297 20.26 -6.53 5.77
N ASP A 298 19.48 -7.61 5.81
CA ASP A 298 19.59 -8.69 4.81
C ASP A 298 19.07 -8.25 3.43
N PHE A 299 18.27 -7.16 3.39
CA PHE A 299 17.84 -6.48 2.18
C PHE A 299 17.34 -5.06 2.48
N ILE A 300 17.29 -4.22 1.44
CA ILE A 300 16.79 -2.85 1.51
C ILE A 300 15.52 -2.70 0.67
N ALA A 301 14.56 -1.93 1.17
CA ALA A 301 13.41 -1.45 0.40
C ALA A 301 13.35 0.08 0.47
N LEU A 302 12.92 0.74 -0.61
CA LEU A 302 12.73 2.20 -0.62
C LEU A 302 11.24 2.52 -0.48
N GLY A 303 10.86 3.25 0.58
CA GLY A 303 9.49 3.76 0.77
C GLY A 303 9.36 5.15 0.20
N CYS A 304 9.23 5.27 -1.13
CA CYS A 304 9.27 6.58 -1.81
C CYS A 304 8.14 7.53 -1.41
N ASN A 305 6.99 7.01 -0.96
CA ASN A 305 5.86 7.86 -0.58
C ASN A 305 6.18 8.69 0.66
N ASP A 306 6.70 8.04 1.71
CA ASP A 306 7.04 8.71 2.96
C ASP A 306 8.36 9.45 2.84
N LEU A 307 9.31 8.95 2.03
CA LEU A 307 10.53 9.68 1.72
C LEU A 307 10.24 11.03 1.05
N MET A 308 9.35 11.05 0.06
CA MET A 308 8.94 12.28 -0.62
C MET A 308 8.24 13.25 0.33
N ALA A 309 7.32 12.75 1.17
CA ALA A 309 6.61 13.58 2.14
C ALA A 309 7.56 14.21 3.17
N ASN A 310 8.50 13.42 3.70
CA ASN A 310 9.51 13.90 4.62
C ASN A 310 10.48 14.91 3.97
N LEU A 311 10.88 14.69 2.71
CA LEU A 311 11.71 15.65 1.97
C LEU A 311 11.00 16.99 1.71
N ALA A 312 9.68 16.94 1.48
CA ALA A 312 8.87 18.13 1.26
C ALA A 312 8.43 18.81 2.56
N GLY A 313 8.57 18.14 3.72
CA GLY A 313 8.13 18.65 5.01
C GLY A 313 6.61 18.77 5.13
N VAL A 314 5.86 17.86 4.50
CA VAL A 314 4.39 17.91 4.45
C VAL A 314 3.76 16.60 4.92
N GLU A 315 2.60 16.72 5.55
CA GLU A 315 1.76 15.58 5.91
C GLU A 315 0.86 15.17 4.73
N ARG A 316 0.80 13.88 4.40
CA ARG A 316 0.16 13.38 3.17
C ARG A 316 -1.37 13.50 3.17
N SER A 317 -1.99 13.52 4.36
CA SER A 317 -3.43 13.68 4.51
C SER A 317 -3.88 15.15 4.43
N SER A 318 -2.94 16.10 4.53
CA SER A 318 -3.25 17.52 4.52
C SER A 318 -3.68 17.98 3.12
N PRO A 319 -4.82 18.69 2.96
CA PRO A 319 -5.21 19.27 1.67
C PRO A 319 -4.15 20.20 1.06
N GLN A 320 -3.38 20.90 1.90
CA GLN A 320 -2.29 21.78 1.50
C GLN A 320 -1.11 21.02 0.86
N SER A 321 -0.98 19.71 1.11
CA SER A 321 0.08 18.88 0.55
C SER A 321 -0.04 18.62 -0.95
N ARG A 322 -1.23 18.77 -1.56
CA ARG A 322 -1.45 18.47 -2.99
C ARG A 322 -0.54 19.26 -3.93
N GLN A 323 -0.23 20.51 -3.60
CA GLN A 323 0.62 21.35 -4.44
C GLN A 323 2.11 21.08 -4.20
N ALA A 324 2.49 20.60 -3.01
CA ALA A 324 3.87 20.37 -2.62
C ALA A 324 4.37 18.94 -2.97
N LEU A 325 3.48 17.94 -2.97
CA LEU A 325 3.80 16.55 -3.28
C LEU A 325 3.78 16.31 -4.79
N SER A 326 4.94 16.48 -5.42
CA SER A 326 5.18 16.01 -6.79
C SER A 326 6.10 14.81 -6.81
N PHE A 327 5.64 13.72 -7.43
CA PHE A 327 6.47 12.54 -7.73
C PHE A 327 7.67 12.88 -8.63
N TYR A 328 7.64 14.04 -9.29
CA TYR A 328 8.67 14.49 -10.24
C TYR A 328 9.60 15.55 -9.64
N THR A 329 9.67 15.66 -8.31
CA THR A 329 10.53 16.65 -7.65
C THR A 329 12.00 16.32 -7.89
N PRO A 330 12.83 17.23 -8.45
CA PRO A 330 14.24 16.96 -8.74
C PRO A 330 15.06 16.52 -7.53
N ALA A 331 14.70 16.97 -6.32
CA ALA A 331 15.36 16.57 -5.08
C ALA A 331 15.24 15.05 -4.82
N LEU A 332 14.07 14.45 -5.07
CA LEU A 332 13.86 13.01 -4.92
C LEU A 332 14.74 12.23 -5.89
N PHE A 333 14.79 12.63 -7.17
CA PHE A 333 15.62 11.95 -8.17
C PHE A 333 17.12 12.07 -7.87
N ARG A 334 17.58 13.24 -7.41
CA ARG A 334 18.97 13.40 -6.97
C ARG A 334 19.30 12.48 -5.79
N LEU A 335 18.39 12.37 -4.81
CA LEU A 335 18.57 11.44 -3.70
C LEU A 335 18.61 9.99 -4.20
N LEU A 336 17.64 9.57 -5.03
CA LEU A 336 17.63 8.22 -5.59
C LEU A 336 18.89 7.90 -6.40
N GLN A 337 19.41 8.86 -7.16
CA GLN A 337 20.68 8.71 -7.87
C GLN A 337 21.87 8.53 -6.91
N GLN A 338 21.89 9.24 -5.78
CA GLN A 338 22.91 9.06 -4.74
C GLN A 338 22.78 7.70 -4.04
N LEU A 339 21.56 7.22 -3.81
CA LEU A 339 21.33 5.91 -3.18
C LEU A 339 21.70 4.74 -4.10
N ALA A 340 21.61 4.94 -5.42
CA ALA A 340 21.96 3.92 -6.41
C ALA A 340 23.46 3.83 -6.74
N ALA A 341 24.25 4.83 -6.34
CA ALA A 341 25.69 4.93 -6.62
C ALA A 341 26.54 4.23 -5.55
#